data_AF-A0A537AYF8-F1
#
_entry.id   AF-A0A537AYF8-F1
#
_cell.length_a   1.000
_cell.length_b   1.000
_cell.length_c   1.000
_cell.angle_alpha   90.00
_cell.angle_beta   90.00
_cell.angle_gamma   90.00
#
_symmetry.space_group_name_H-M   'P 1'
#
loop_
_entity.id
_entity.type
_entity.pdbx_description
1 polymer ?
#
loop_
_entity_poly.entity_id
_entity_poly.type
_entity_poly.pdbx_seq_one_letter_code
_entity_poly.pdbx_strand_id
1 'polypeptide(L)'
;AGAKGFILGVEGAASQLGVSALLLSLIVIPIATELPEKVNSIIWVRRGRDTLALGNITGAMVFQGTLLPAIGILLTPWQPRIEVLTGVFVTLLAAGWLRVNTQAGGLAIWALLLNGVLYVAYLAVTLLF
;
A
#
# COMPACT_ATOMS: atom_id res chain seq x y z
N ALA A 1 14.73 5.18 -17.61
CA ALA A 1 13.94 6.35 -18.08
C ALA A 1 12.58 6.44 -17.39
N GLY A 2 11.75 5.38 -17.40
CA GLY A 2 10.40 5.38 -16.82
C GLY A 2 10.31 5.78 -15.33
N ALA A 3 11.00 5.06 -14.43
CA ALA A 3 10.93 5.34 -12.98
C ALA A 3 11.38 6.76 -12.61
N LYS A 4 12.47 7.25 -13.23
CA LYS A 4 12.94 8.63 -13.02
C LYS A 4 11.92 9.66 -13.50
N GLY A 5 11.30 9.43 -14.66
CA GLY A 5 10.23 10.29 -15.17
C GLY A 5 8.99 10.30 -14.28
N PHE A 6 8.63 9.15 -13.71
CA PHE A 6 7.53 9.03 -12.76
C PHE A 6 7.80 9.81 -11.47
N ILE A 7 9.00 9.67 -10.89
CA ILE A 7 9.40 10.43 -9.69
C ILE A 7 9.34 11.94 -9.96
N LEU A 8 9.93 12.40 -11.07
CA LEU A 8 9.91 13.81 -11.45
C LEU A 8 8.48 14.34 -11.69
N GLY A 9 7.59 13.49 -12.24
CA GLY A 9 6.18 13.81 -12.41
C GLY A 9 5.46 13.98 -11.08
N VAL A 10 5.72 13.11 -10.11
CA VAL A 10 5.18 13.22 -8.74
C VAL A 10 5.73 14.46 -8.03
N GLU A 11 7.03 14.75 -8.13
CA GLU A 11 7.62 15.98 -7.56
C GLU A 11 7.00 17.26 -8.16
N GLY A 12 6.86 17.30 -9.48
CA GLY A 12 6.20 18.40 -10.19
C GLY A 12 4.74 18.58 -9.76
N ALA A 13 3.97 17.49 -9.70
CA ALA A 13 2.58 17.53 -9.24
C ALA A 13 2.47 17.97 -7.78
N ALA A 14 3.35 17.48 -6.90
CA ALA A 14 3.36 17.86 -5.49
C ALA A 14 3.58 19.37 -5.32
N SER A 15 4.53 19.94 -6.07
CA SER A 15 4.79 21.39 -6.06
C SER A 15 3.59 22.23 -6.51
N GLN A 16 2.85 21.77 -7.53
CA GLN A 16 1.65 22.46 -8.03
C GLN A 16 0.47 22.36 -7.05
N LEU A 17 0.40 21.27 -6.30
CA LEU A 17 -0.65 21.01 -5.31
C LEU A 17 -0.33 21.61 -3.92
N GLY A 18 0.88 22.16 -3.72
CA GLY A 18 1.29 22.72 -2.44
C GLY A 18 1.49 21.68 -1.33
N VAL A 19 1.70 20.41 -1.69
CA VAL A 19 1.92 19.29 -0.75
C VAL A 19 3.35 18.76 -0.84
N SER A 20 3.81 18.05 0.19
CA SER A 20 5.14 17.44 0.14
C SER A 20 5.20 16.31 -0.90
N ALA A 21 6.35 16.17 -1.58
CA ALA A 21 6.57 15.08 -2.52
C ALA A 21 6.44 13.70 -1.83
N LEU A 22 6.80 13.60 -0.55
CA LEU A 22 6.62 12.39 0.25
C LEU A 22 5.14 12.04 0.41
N LEU A 23 4.31 13.01 0.79
CA LEU A 23 2.88 12.82 0.97
C LEU A 23 2.20 12.35 -0.32
N LEU A 24 2.47 13.04 -1.44
CA LEU A 24 1.90 12.64 -2.73
C LEU A 24 2.43 11.26 -3.17
N SER A 25 3.69 10.95 -2.87
CA SER A 25 4.29 9.64 -3.14
C SER A 25 3.58 8.51 -2.39
N LEU A 26 3.25 8.71 -1.11
CA LEU A 26 2.54 7.72 -0.27
C LEU A 26 1.13 7.41 -0.79
N ILE A 27 0.54 8.29 -1.61
CA ILE A 27 -0.78 8.12 -2.20
C ILE A 27 -0.68 7.51 -3.60
N VAL A 28 0.08 8.15 -4.48
CA VAL A 28 0.04 7.85 -5.93
C VAL A 28 0.86 6.62 -6.27
N ILE A 29 2.03 6.44 -5.64
CA ILE A 29 2.94 5.35 -5.99
C ILE A 29 2.31 3.99 -5.72
N PRO A 30 1.74 3.68 -4.53
CA PRO A 30 1.13 2.38 -4.28
C PRO A 30 0.03 2.06 -5.27
N ILE A 31 -0.80 3.04 -5.66
CA ILE A 31 -1.84 2.83 -6.66
C ILE A 31 -1.22 2.51 -8.02
N ALA A 32 -0.27 3.34 -8.48
CA ALA A 32 0.36 3.17 -9.78
C ALA A 32 1.11 1.84 -9.93
N THR A 33 1.78 1.37 -8.87
CA THR A 33 2.57 0.14 -8.88
C THR A 33 1.76 -1.12 -8.64
N GLU A 34 0.55 -1.02 -8.06
CA GLU A 34 -0.29 -2.19 -7.77
C GLU A 34 -1.41 -2.42 -8.79
N LEU A 35 -1.81 -1.37 -9.53
CA LEU A 35 -2.93 -1.42 -10.47
C LEU A 35 -2.80 -2.57 -11.50
N PRO A 36 -1.66 -2.76 -12.19
CA PRO A 36 -1.51 -3.85 -13.16
C PRO A 36 -1.76 -5.23 -12.54
N GLU A 37 -1.24 -5.47 -11.34
CA GLU A 37 -1.36 -6.72 -10.59
C GLU A 37 -2.81 -6.94 -10.13
N LYS A 38 -3.49 -5.89 -9.65
CA LYS A 38 -4.91 -5.98 -9.28
C LYS A 38 -5.77 -6.32 -10.48
N VAL A 39 -5.50 -5.75 -11.65
CA VAL A 39 -6.21 -6.08 -12.89
C VAL A 39 -6.02 -7.56 -13.23
N ASN A 40 -4.80 -8.09 -13.15
CA ASN A 40 -4.54 -9.51 -13.39
C ASN A 40 -5.32 -10.41 -12.42
N SER A 41 -5.32 -10.09 -11.12
CA SER A 41 -6.05 -10.87 -10.13
C SER A 41 -7.56 -10.86 -10.37
N ILE A 42 -8.14 -9.72 -10.77
CA ILE A 42 -9.56 -9.64 -11.15
C ILE A 42 -9.86 -10.53 -12.36
N ILE A 43 -9.00 -10.51 -13.39
CA ILE A 43 -9.17 -11.35 -14.59
C ILE A 43 -9.12 -12.83 -14.23
N TRP A 44 -8.22 -13.25 -13.34
CA TRP A 44 -8.10 -14.65 -12.93
C TRP A 44 -9.27 -15.13 -12.08
N VAL A 45 -9.75 -14.32 -11.13
CA VAL A 45 -10.98 -14.63 -10.37
C VAL A 45 -12.16 -14.78 -11.32
N ARG A 46 -12.33 -13.87 -12.29
CA ARG A 46 -13.38 -13.98 -13.31
C ARG A 46 -13.30 -15.24 -14.18
N ARG A 47 -12.12 -15.87 -14.25
CA ARG A 47 -11.88 -17.12 -14.98
C ARG A 47 -11.94 -18.36 -14.07
N GLY A 48 -12.39 -18.23 -12.82
CA GLY A 48 -12.44 -19.31 -11.85
C GLY A 48 -11.07 -19.80 -11.39
N ARG A 49 -10.02 -18.97 -11.52
CA ARG A 49 -8.64 -19.29 -11.13
C ARG A 49 -8.27 -18.65 -9.78
N ASP A 50 -9.09 -18.91 -8.78
CA ASP A 50 -9.02 -18.23 -7.48
C ASP A 50 -7.71 -18.52 -6.74
N THR A 51 -7.19 -19.75 -6.84
CA THR A 51 -5.90 -20.15 -6.25
C THR A 51 -4.72 -19.37 -6.85
N LEU A 52 -4.76 -19.14 -8.18
CA LEU A 52 -3.74 -18.38 -8.89
C LEU A 52 -3.81 -16.88 -8.53
N ALA A 53 -5.03 -16.34 -8.45
CA ALA A 53 -5.28 -14.97 -8.02
C ALA A 53 -4.79 -14.72 -6.59
N LEU A 54 -5.13 -15.62 -5.66
CA LEU A 54 -4.70 -15.53 -4.28
C LEU A 54 -3.18 -15.62 -4.18
N GLY A 55 -2.56 -16.61 -4.84
CA GLY A 55 -1.11 -16.81 -4.81
C GLY A 55 -0.32 -15.60 -5.32
N ASN A 56 -0.80 -14.94 -6.37
CA ASN A 56 -0.18 -13.73 -6.90
C ASN A 56 -0.33 -12.53 -5.94
N ILE A 57 -1.52 -12.31 -5.37
CA ILE A 57 -1.73 -11.25 -4.39
C ILE A 57 -0.85 -11.46 -3.16
N THR A 58 -0.87 -12.65 -2.57
CA THR A 58 -0.11 -12.93 -1.35
C THR A 58 1.39 -12.90 -1.60
N GLY A 59 1.84 -13.44 -2.74
CA GLY A 59 3.26 -13.44 -3.14
C GLY A 59 3.80 -12.02 -3.33
N ALA A 60 3.07 -11.18 -4.05
CA ALA A 60 3.44 -9.77 -4.25
C ALA A 60 3.52 -9.01 -2.92
N MET A 61 2.53 -9.17 -2.03
CA MET A 61 2.52 -8.52 -0.72
C MET A 61 3.70 -8.94 0.16
N VAL A 62 4.05 -10.23 0.19
CA VAL A 62 5.22 -10.71 0.95
C VAL A 62 6.50 -10.13 0.38
N PHE A 63 6.68 -10.15 -0.93
CA PHE A 63 7.88 -9.64 -1.58
C PHE A 63 8.06 -8.13 -1.36
N GLN A 64 7.00 -7.35 -1.54
CA GLN A 64 7.00 -5.89 -1.38
C GLN A 64 7.06 -5.45 0.07
N GLY A 65 6.50 -6.23 1.00
CA GLY A 65 6.57 -5.94 2.43
C GLY A 65 7.92 -6.28 3.07
N THR A 66 8.76 -7.07 2.38
CA THR A 66 10.02 -7.58 2.94
C THR A 66 11.25 -7.14 2.15
N LEU A 67 11.43 -7.66 0.94
CA LEU A 67 12.67 -7.53 0.19
C LEU A 67 12.94 -6.08 -0.23
N LEU A 68 11.95 -5.41 -0.82
CA LEU A 68 12.11 -4.03 -1.30
C LEU A 68 12.43 -3.06 -0.14
N PRO A 69 11.68 -3.05 0.97
CA PRO A 69 12.00 -2.23 2.13
C PRO A 69 13.36 -2.56 2.74
N ALA A 70 13.73 -3.85 2.83
CA ALA A 70 15.02 -4.27 3.34
C ALA A 70 16.17 -3.70 2.51
N ILE A 71 16.08 -3.78 1.18
CA ILE A 71 17.06 -3.18 0.26
C ILE A 71 17.07 -1.65 0.42
N GLY A 72 15.90 -1.01 0.51
CA GLY A 72 15.79 0.44 0.71
C GLY A 72 16.49 0.91 1.99
N ILE A 73 16.24 0.25 3.12
CA ILE A 73 16.86 0.56 4.41
C ILE A 73 18.37 0.30 4.38
N LEU A 74 18.82 -0.78 3.72
CA LEU A 74 20.24 -1.13 3.66
C LEU A 74 21.05 -0.15 2.80
N LEU A 75 20.45 0.34 1.71
CA LEU A 75 21.15 1.16 0.71
C LEU A 75 20.96 2.66 0.88
N THR A 76 20.14 3.13 1.83
CA THR A 76 19.85 4.55 2.01
C THR A 76 19.94 5.00 3.47
N PRO A 77 20.38 6.24 3.74
CA PRO A 77 20.34 6.79 5.09
C PRO A 77 18.88 6.95 5.54
N TRP A 78 18.52 6.29 6.64
CA TRP A 78 17.16 6.29 7.17
C TRP A 78 16.99 7.33 8.27
N GLN A 79 15.88 8.07 8.22
CA GLN A 79 15.46 8.99 9.28
C GLN A 79 14.02 8.67 9.69
N PRO A 80 13.73 8.62 11.01
CA PRO A 80 12.37 8.42 11.48
C PRO A 80 11.51 9.64 11.12
N ARG A 81 10.60 9.44 10.17
CA ARG A 81 9.59 10.43 9.76
C ARG A 81 8.23 10.04 10.31
N ILE A 82 7.47 11.02 10.79
CA ILE A 82 6.19 10.77 11.46
C ILE A 82 5.16 10.14 10.51
N GLU A 83 5.19 10.50 9.24
CA GLU A 83 4.35 9.96 8.16
C GLU A 83 4.62 8.46 7.94
N VAL A 84 5.90 8.05 8.03
CA VAL A 84 6.29 6.64 7.90
C VAL A 84 5.88 5.85 9.14
N LEU A 85 6.12 6.39 10.34
CA LEU A 85 5.77 5.74 11.60
C LEU A 85 4.26 5.55 11.77
N THR A 86 3.47 6.57 11.41
CA THR A 86 2.01 6.49 11.41
C THR A 86 1.51 5.46 10.41
N GLY A 87 2.07 5.41 9.20
CA GLY A 87 1.76 4.36 8.21
C GLY A 87 2.05 2.94 8.72
N VAL A 88 3.20 2.73 9.37
CA VAL A 88 3.55 1.44 10.00
C VAL A 88 2.54 1.08 11.09
N PHE A 89 2.22 2.02 11.99
CA PHE A 89 1.28 1.78 13.08
C PHE A 89 -0.12 1.41 12.58
N VAL A 90 -0.64 2.16 11.60
CA VAL A 90 -1.94 1.86 10.97
C VAL A 90 -1.92 0.49 10.30
N THR A 91 -0.82 0.14 9.61
CA THR A 91 -0.68 -1.17 8.95
C THR A 91 -0.67 -2.33 9.96
N LEU A 92 0.02 -2.19 11.09
CA LEU A 92 0.04 -3.21 12.13
C LEU A 92 -1.32 -3.36 12.82
N LEU A 93 -2.03 -2.25 13.07
CA LEU A 93 -3.40 -2.29 13.59
C LEU A 93 -4.36 -3.00 12.61
N ALA A 94 -4.30 -2.64 11.33
CA ALA A 94 -5.05 -3.28 10.25
C ALA A 94 -4.79 -4.80 10.18
N ALA A 95 -3.52 -5.20 10.25
CA ALA A 95 -3.12 -6.61 10.25
C ALA A 95 -3.60 -7.37 11.49
N GLY A 96 -3.44 -6.79 12.68
CA GLY A 96 -3.94 -7.36 13.93
C GLY A 96 -5.46 -7.54 13.93
N TRP A 97 -6.18 -6.53 13.43
CA TRP A 97 -7.62 -6.57 13.24
C TRP A 97 -8.06 -7.70 12.31
N LEU A 98 -7.42 -7.86 11.15
CA LEU A 98 -7.68 -8.97 10.23
C LEU A 98 -7.36 -10.33 10.86
N ARG A 99 -6.29 -10.42 11.64
CA ARG A 99 -5.90 -11.66 12.33
C ARG A 99 -6.95 -12.11 13.33
N VAL A 100 -7.55 -11.19 14.09
CA VAL A 100 -8.64 -11.51 15.03
C VAL A 100 -9.90 -11.96 14.28
N ASN A 101 -10.26 -11.26 13.21
CA ASN A 101 -11.46 -11.60 12.42
C ASN A 101 -11.35 -12.95 11.72
N THR A 102 -10.15 -13.31 11.22
CA THR A 102 -9.93 -14.62 10.58
C THR A 102 -10.00 -15.79 11.55
N GLN A 103 -9.76 -15.58 12.85
CA GLN A 103 -9.91 -16.63 13.88
C GLN A 103 -11.38 -16.98 14.14
N ALA A 104 -12.32 -16.09 13.79
CA ALA A 104 -13.75 -16.29 14.01
C ALA A 104 -14.44 -17.15 12.91
N GLY A 105 -13.69 -17.88 12.09
CA GLY A 105 -14.22 -18.86 11.14
C GLY A 105 -14.28 -18.40 9.67
N GLY A 106 -13.67 -17.27 9.32
CA GLY A 106 -13.58 -16.80 7.94
C GLY A 106 -13.24 -15.32 7.83
N LEU A 107 -12.95 -14.85 6.62
CA LEU A 107 -12.68 -13.43 6.37
C LEU A 107 -13.96 -12.74 5.91
N ALA A 108 -14.63 -12.04 6.82
CA ALA A 108 -15.86 -11.33 6.48
C ALA A 108 -15.57 -10.08 5.63
N ILE A 109 -16.41 -9.81 4.62
CA ILE A 109 -16.26 -8.67 3.71
C ILE A 109 -16.22 -7.34 4.48
N TRP A 110 -17.04 -7.21 5.53
CA TRP A 110 -17.07 -5.99 6.34
C TRP A 110 -15.74 -5.73 7.09
N ALA A 111 -15.02 -6.77 7.48
CA ALA A 111 -13.71 -6.64 8.12
C ALA A 111 -12.68 -6.10 7.12
N LEU A 112 -12.80 -6.44 5.83
CA LEU A 112 -12.01 -5.84 4.75
C LEU A 112 -12.39 -4.37 4.52
N LEU A 113 -13.69 -4.05 4.53
CA LEU A 113 -14.16 -2.65 4.37
C LEU A 113 -13.62 -1.74 5.47
N LEU A 114 -13.53 -2.22 6.72
CA LEU A 114 -12.95 -1.43 7.81
C LEU A 114 -11.48 -1.07 7.57
N ASN A 115 -10.69 -1.98 6.97
CA ASN A 115 -9.32 -1.66 6.58
C ASN A 115 -9.27 -0.57 5.50
N GLY A 116 -10.21 -0.59 4.56
CA GLY A 116 -10.37 0.50 3.59
C GLY A 116 -10.66 1.84 4.28
N VAL A 117 -11.53 1.85 5.29
CA VAL A 117 -11.81 3.05 6.10
C VAL A 117 -10.57 3.51 6.86
N LEU A 118 -9.82 2.61 7.48
CA LEU A 118 -8.57 2.95 8.19
C LEU A 118 -7.53 3.56 7.23
N TYR A 119 -7.42 3.04 6.02
CA TYR A 119 -6.52 3.60 5.00
C TYR A 119 -6.96 5.00 4.55
N VAL A 120 -8.26 5.20 4.28
CA VAL A 120 -8.81 6.53 3.94
C VAL A 120 -8.61 7.52 5.09
N ALA A 121 -8.82 7.09 6.34
CA ALA A 121 -8.57 7.90 7.52
C ALA A 121 -7.10 8.29 7.65
N TYR A 122 -6.17 7.35 7.42
CA TYR A 122 -4.74 7.63 7.35
C TYR A 122 -4.42 8.69 6.28
N LEU A 123 -4.97 8.56 5.07
CA LEU A 123 -4.78 9.56 4.02
C LEU A 123 -5.32 10.93 4.42
N ALA A 124 -6.51 10.99 5.01
CA ALA A 124 -7.12 12.23 5.48
C ALA A 124 -6.27 12.91 6.56
N VAL A 125 -5.79 12.15 7.55
CA VAL A 125 -4.89 12.65 8.59
C VAL A 125 -3.60 13.18 7.97
N THR A 126 -2.97 12.41 7.08
CA THR A 126 -1.69 12.80 6.47
C THR A 126 -1.83 13.99 5.50
N LEU A 127 -3.03 14.28 4.99
CA LEU A 127 -3.31 15.47 4.18
C LEU A 127 -3.61 16.73 5.01
N LEU A 128 -3.95 16.56 6.30
CA LEU A 128 -4.26 17.67 7.21
C LEU A 128 -3.02 18.18 7.98
N PHE A 129 -1.93 17.41 7.96
CA PHE A 129 -0.63 17.74 8.57
C PHE A 129 0.43 17.98 7.48
#